data_AF-A0A9Q3FY86-F1
#
_entry.id   AF-A0A9Q3FY86-F1
#
_cell.length_a   1.000
_cell.length_b   1.000
_cell.length_c   1.000
_cell.angle_alpha   90.00
_cell.angle_beta   90.00
_cell.angle_gamma   90.00
#
_symmetry.space_group_name_H-M   'P 1'
#
loop_
_entity.id
_entity.type
_entity.pdbx_description
1 polymer ?
#
loop_
_entity_poly.entity_id
_entity_poly.type
_entity_poly.pdbx_seq_one_letter_code
_entity_poly.pdbx_strand_id
1 'polypeptide(L)'
;MAILDSYHDIGHKASRFLFPALKVLIEQLQKKKEKEFKEKKLKIPKDPSSVDQWLRFDPTLIIPKIHDFLSLHIEVQNNSEVIDIWQGEIWKNFKGNQESSFLRKPENLEISLYVYWFNAFGNSSHTSSTGAIMLACLNLPPEVRMKPEKNYIPAIIPGPKEPNGEQLNCLLRPLVEELKELWKGIHFFPTSNSNSGETICLAILTVIGDIVAIRKITGFISQSGSRFLSFCTIHKDHIEDIETDIWPSRKLCSHKGYVVSWLNFSTSTEQASFFKEKCVLYSILEDLPYWDATKMVYLDIMHNLFLGLVKDHAFFKLCIPESTWKHKKIIQKNWKCLRMIPQIVMILK
;
A
#
# COMPACT_ATOMS: atom_id res chain seq x y z
N MET A 1 10.10 17.19 -44.10
CA MET A 1 9.81 18.57 -43.69
C MET A 1 8.65 18.54 -42.73
N ALA A 2 8.91 18.98 -41.48
CA ALA A 2 7.99 19.29 -40.38
C ALA A 2 6.88 18.25 -40.12
N ILE A 3 6.96 17.38 -39.11
CA ILE A 3 6.88 17.75 -37.68
C ILE A 3 7.76 16.75 -36.89
N LEU A 4 9.02 17.12 -36.68
CA LEU A 4 10.00 16.38 -35.85
C LEU A 4 10.67 17.27 -34.79
N ASP A 5 10.23 18.53 -34.63
CA ASP A 5 10.95 19.55 -33.83
C ASP A 5 10.16 20.16 -32.67
N SER A 6 9.32 19.38 -31.97
CA SER A 6 8.73 19.85 -30.70
C SER A 6 8.76 18.83 -29.55
N TYR A 7 9.54 17.76 -29.67
CA TYR A 7 9.83 16.81 -28.58
C TYR A 7 11.08 17.20 -27.76
N HIS A 8 11.22 18.49 -27.46
CA HIS A 8 12.41 19.01 -26.78
C HIS A 8 12.06 20.02 -25.68
N ASP A 9 11.14 19.68 -24.77
CA ASP A 9 11.26 20.08 -23.36
C ASP A 9 10.19 19.40 -22.50
N ILE A 10 10.49 19.20 -21.20
CA ILE A 10 9.65 18.52 -20.18
C ILE A 10 9.85 16.98 -20.09
N GLY A 11 10.96 16.46 -20.60
CA GLY A 11 11.42 15.07 -20.41
C GLY A 11 12.58 14.89 -19.42
N HIS A 12 12.95 15.91 -18.65
CA HIS A 12 14.17 15.90 -17.82
C HIS A 12 13.96 16.58 -16.48
N LYS A 13 13.43 15.83 -15.50
CA LYS A 13 13.76 15.98 -14.06
C LYS A 13 13.25 14.89 -13.11
N ALA A 14 12.41 13.94 -13.55
CA ALA A 14 11.92 12.84 -12.68
C ALA A 14 12.41 11.42 -13.06
N SER A 15 13.15 11.23 -14.16
CA SER A 15 13.52 9.89 -14.68
C SER A 15 14.88 9.33 -14.20
N ARG A 16 15.54 9.95 -13.21
CA ARG A 16 16.90 9.54 -12.78
C ARG A 16 17.00 8.56 -11.62
N PHE A 17 15.91 8.21 -10.92
CA PHE A 17 16.02 7.50 -9.64
C PHE A 17 15.60 6.02 -9.61
N LEU A 18 14.96 5.48 -10.65
CA LEU A 18 14.64 4.04 -10.70
C LEU A 18 15.62 3.21 -11.56
N PHE A 19 16.25 3.81 -12.58
CA PHE A 19 17.11 3.07 -13.51
C PHE A 19 18.48 2.61 -12.95
N PRO A 20 19.22 3.40 -12.14
CA PRO A 20 20.52 2.95 -11.63
C PRO A 20 20.39 1.80 -10.63
N ALA A 21 19.36 1.82 -9.77
CA ALA A 21 19.08 0.75 -8.81
C ALA A 21 18.65 -0.55 -9.52
N LEU A 22 17.79 -0.46 -10.54
CA LEU A 22 17.41 -1.61 -11.37
C LEU A 22 18.59 -2.15 -12.19
N LYS A 23 19.48 -1.29 -12.70
CA LYS A 23 20.61 -1.71 -13.54
C LYS A 23 21.69 -2.43 -12.74
N VAL A 24 21.99 -1.97 -11.52
CA VAL A 24 22.86 -2.69 -10.56
C VAL A 24 22.23 -4.04 -10.18
N LEU A 25 20.91 -4.09 -10.03
CA LEU A 25 20.18 -5.33 -9.75
C LEU A 25 20.19 -6.31 -10.94
N ILE A 26 20.01 -5.81 -12.18
CA ILE A 26 20.08 -6.61 -13.41
C ILE A 26 21.50 -7.13 -13.65
N GLU A 27 22.53 -6.30 -13.45
CA GLU A 27 23.94 -6.70 -13.57
C GLU A 27 24.36 -7.70 -12.47
N GLN A 28 23.77 -7.62 -11.27
CA GLN A 28 23.95 -8.62 -10.21
C GLN A 28 23.17 -9.92 -10.48
N LEU A 29 21.99 -9.84 -11.12
CA LEU A 29 21.19 -11.00 -11.54
C LEU A 29 21.79 -11.73 -12.76
N GLN A 30 22.53 -11.03 -13.63
CA GLN A 30 23.18 -11.61 -14.81
C GLN A 30 24.38 -12.52 -14.47
N LYS A 31 25.01 -12.37 -13.30
CA LYS A 31 26.19 -13.17 -12.92
C LYS A 31 25.91 -14.61 -12.45
N LYS A 32 24.66 -15.06 -12.32
CA LYS A 32 24.36 -16.40 -11.76
C LYS A 32 23.42 -17.32 -12.55
N LYS A 33 22.91 -16.93 -13.73
CA LYS A 33 22.06 -17.83 -14.56
C LYS A 33 22.16 -17.58 -16.08
N GLU A 34 23.37 -17.63 -16.63
CA GLU A 34 23.57 -17.48 -18.08
C GLU A 34 23.26 -18.75 -18.91
N LYS A 35 22.88 -19.88 -18.30
CA LYS A 35 22.69 -21.15 -19.02
C LYS A 35 21.26 -21.67 -19.17
N GLU A 36 20.28 -21.16 -18.42
CA GLU A 36 18.89 -21.67 -18.47
C GLU A 36 17.85 -20.70 -19.05
N PHE A 37 18.19 -19.42 -19.26
CA PHE A 37 17.21 -18.42 -19.72
C PHE A 37 17.22 -18.16 -21.23
N LYS A 38 18.07 -18.86 -22.00
CA LYS A 38 18.26 -18.58 -23.44
C LYS A 38 17.15 -19.11 -24.38
N GLU A 39 16.12 -19.81 -23.91
CA GLU A 39 15.12 -20.43 -24.81
C GLU A 39 13.65 -20.03 -24.61
N LYS A 40 13.31 -19.09 -23.73
CA LYS A 40 11.95 -18.54 -23.69
C LYS A 40 11.98 -17.01 -23.78
N LYS A 41 11.59 -16.49 -24.94
CA LYS A 41 11.29 -15.08 -25.18
C LYS A 41 10.11 -14.64 -24.29
N LEU A 42 10.36 -14.35 -23.02
CA LEU A 42 9.43 -13.59 -22.19
C LEU A 42 9.63 -12.10 -22.54
N LYS A 43 8.67 -11.52 -23.25
CA LYS A 43 8.60 -10.05 -23.40
C LYS A 43 8.18 -9.47 -22.05
N ILE A 44 9.08 -8.75 -21.38
CA ILE A 44 8.74 -7.91 -20.22
C ILE A 44 7.89 -6.75 -20.78
N PRO A 45 6.65 -6.52 -20.30
CA PRO A 45 5.87 -5.35 -20.69
C PRO A 45 6.64 -4.07 -20.34
N LYS A 46 6.60 -3.06 -21.21
CA LYS A 46 7.08 -1.71 -20.88
C LYS A 46 6.04 -1.05 -19.97
N ASP A 47 5.99 -1.48 -18.71
CA ASP A 47 5.11 -0.87 -17.72
C ASP A 47 5.52 0.59 -17.48
N PRO A 48 4.57 1.48 -17.16
CA PRO A 48 4.87 2.88 -16.88
C PRO A 48 5.90 2.99 -15.74
N SER A 49 6.95 3.76 -15.98
CA SER A 49 8.09 3.90 -15.06
C SER A 49 7.79 4.76 -13.83
N SER A 50 6.60 5.39 -13.78
CA SER A 50 6.16 6.28 -12.70
C SER A 50 4.63 6.22 -12.53
N VAL A 51 4.13 6.63 -11.36
CA VAL A 51 2.69 6.73 -11.05
C VAL A 51 1.99 7.70 -12.01
N ASP A 52 2.57 8.87 -12.30
CA ASP A 52 2.01 9.82 -13.29
C ASP A 52 1.84 9.17 -14.68
N GLN A 53 2.84 8.40 -15.15
CA GLN A 53 2.72 7.67 -16.41
C GLN A 53 1.64 6.59 -16.36
N TRP A 54 1.49 5.92 -15.21
CA TRP A 54 0.42 4.96 -15.00
C TRP A 54 -0.96 5.63 -15.12
N LEU A 55 -1.15 6.78 -14.49
CA LEU A 55 -2.41 7.52 -14.60
C LEU A 55 -2.71 8.01 -16.02
N ARG A 56 -1.68 8.46 -16.75
CA ARG A 56 -1.85 9.12 -18.07
C ARG A 56 -1.99 8.16 -19.25
N PHE A 57 -1.25 7.05 -19.22
CA PHE A 57 -1.03 6.25 -20.42
C PHE A 57 -1.39 4.77 -20.25
N ASP A 58 -1.68 4.34 -19.02
CA ASP A 58 -1.90 2.94 -18.78
C ASP A 58 -3.36 2.54 -19.07
N PRO A 59 -3.60 1.60 -20.01
CA PRO A 59 -4.94 1.08 -20.28
C PRO A 59 -5.58 0.36 -19.08
N THR A 60 -4.81 0.04 -18.04
CA THR A 60 -5.33 -0.48 -16.77
C THR A 60 -6.30 0.52 -16.12
N LEU A 61 -6.01 1.82 -16.11
CA LEU A 61 -6.93 2.84 -15.60
C LEU A 61 -7.87 3.38 -16.68
N ILE A 62 -7.44 3.43 -17.94
CA ILE A 62 -8.26 3.93 -19.06
C ILE A 62 -9.32 2.90 -19.44
N ILE A 63 -10.46 2.95 -18.76
CA ILE A 63 -11.65 2.13 -19.02
C ILE A 63 -12.71 3.01 -19.70
N PRO A 64 -13.52 2.47 -20.65
CA PRO A 64 -14.71 3.18 -21.09
C PRO A 64 -15.55 3.62 -19.89
N LYS A 65 -15.96 4.89 -19.85
CA LYS A 65 -16.73 5.48 -18.73
C LYS A 65 -15.99 5.54 -17.39
N ILE A 66 -14.66 5.67 -17.40
CA ILE A 66 -13.89 5.88 -16.16
C ILE A 66 -14.45 7.04 -15.31
N HIS A 67 -14.87 8.14 -15.94
CA HIS A 67 -15.47 9.28 -15.23
C HIS A 67 -16.75 8.92 -14.46
N ASP A 68 -17.58 8.04 -15.02
CA ASP A 68 -18.79 7.55 -14.34
C ASP A 68 -18.40 6.72 -13.11
N PHE A 69 -17.37 5.86 -13.24
CA PHE A 69 -16.86 5.09 -12.11
C PHE A 69 -16.22 5.95 -11.03
N LEU A 70 -15.45 6.98 -11.41
CA LEU A 70 -14.81 7.91 -10.48
C LEU A 70 -15.80 8.81 -9.75
N SER A 71 -17.05 8.90 -10.21
CA SER A 71 -18.09 9.68 -9.53
C SER A 71 -18.97 8.81 -8.61
N LEU A 72 -18.91 7.48 -8.77
CA LEU A 72 -19.78 6.54 -8.07
C LEU A 72 -19.61 6.60 -6.54
N HIS A 73 -18.39 6.88 -6.06
CA HIS A 73 -18.14 7.02 -4.62
C HIS A 73 -18.91 8.18 -3.99
N ILE A 74 -19.23 9.23 -4.75
CA ILE A 74 -20.03 10.37 -4.29
C ILE A 74 -21.49 9.97 -4.13
N GLU A 75 -22.03 9.20 -5.08
CA GLU A 75 -23.41 8.74 -5.05
C GLU A 75 -23.66 7.77 -3.87
N VAL A 76 -22.72 6.85 -3.64
CA VAL A 76 -22.82 5.82 -2.58
C VAL A 76 -22.70 6.40 -1.17
N GLN A 77 -22.05 7.57 -0.99
CA GLN A 77 -21.90 8.20 0.32
C GLN A 77 -23.23 8.50 1.04
N ASN A 78 -24.30 8.74 0.28
CA ASN A 78 -25.62 9.07 0.83
C ASN A 78 -26.45 7.82 1.20
N ASN A 79 -25.94 6.61 0.94
CA ASN A 79 -26.67 5.40 1.25
C ASN A 79 -26.61 5.08 2.76
N SER A 80 -27.75 4.64 3.31
CA SER A 80 -27.89 4.25 4.71
C SER A 80 -27.18 2.94 5.05
N GLU A 81 -27.05 2.03 4.07
CA GLU A 81 -26.31 0.79 4.24
C GLU A 81 -24.86 0.97 3.82
N VAL A 82 -23.93 0.40 4.60
CA VAL A 82 -22.52 0.35 4.23
C VAL A 82 -22.34 -0.63 3.08
N ILE A 83 -21.89 -0.12 1.94
CA ILE A 83 -21.65 -0.88 0.70
C ILE A 83 -20.15 -0.95 0.41
N ASP A 84 -19.38 0.08 0.76
CA ASP A 84 -17.96 0.21 0.36
C ASP A 84 -17.15 1.03 1.39
N ILE A 85 -15.81 1.01 1.30
CA ILE A 85 -14.89 1.92 2.03
C ILE A 85 -15.24 3.40 1.83
N TRP A 86 -15.95 3.75 0.75
CA TRP A 86 -16.36 5.13 0.44
C TRP A 86 -17.22 5.78 1.52
N GLN A 87 -17.85 4.97 2.36
CA GLN A 87 -18.68 5.44 3.47
C GLN A 87 -17.91 5.51 4.79
N GLY A 88 -16.60 5.25 4.76
CA GLY A 88 -15.77 5.16 5.95
C GLY A 88 -15.40 6.48 6.56
N GLU A 89 -15.06 6.48 7.85
CA GLU A 89 -14.69 7.70 8.57
C GLU A 89 -13.49 8.39 7.90
N ILE A 90 -12.45 7.63 7.55
CA ILE A 90 -11.26 8.19 6.91
C ILE A 90 -11.63 8.79 5.56
N TRP A 91 -12.35 8.06 4.71
CA TRP A 91 -12.80 8.54 3.40
C TRP A 91 -13.64 9.83 3.52
N LYS A 92 -14.63 9.85 4.42
CA LYS A 92 -15.51 11.01 4.63
C LYS A 92 -14.76 12.24 5.16
N ASN A 93 -13.82 12.03 6.06
CA ASN A 93 -13.13 13.10 6.77
C ASN A 93 -11.74 13.44 6.18
N PHE A 94 -11.32 12.78 5.09
CA PHE A 94 -10.05 13.07 4.43
C PHE A 94 -10.09 14.47 3.82
N LYS A 95 -9.31 15.39 4.43
CA LYS A 95 -9.26 16.79 4.02
C LYS A 95 -8.16 17.01 3.00
N GLY A 96 -8.49 17.71 1.91
CA GLY A 96 -7.52 18.15 0.91
C GLY A 96 -6.77 19.41 1.34
N ASN A 97 -5.82 19.84 0.50
CA ASN A 97 -5.06 21.08 0.67
C ASN A 97 -5.92 22.37 0.75
N GLN A 98 -7.18 22.33 0.32
CA GLN A 98 -8.07 23.49 0.22
C GLN A 98 -9.22 23.49 1.25
N GLU A 99 -9.03 22.84 2.41
CA GLU A 99 -9.98 22.77 3.54
C GLU A 99 -11.37 22.16 3.26
N SER A 100 -11.69 21.86 1.99
CA SER A 100 -12.81 21.01 1.58
C SER A 100 -12.39 19.54 1.57
N SER A 101 -13.37 18.62 1.74
CA SER A 101 -13.12 17.18 1.62
C SER A 101 -12.49 16.89 0.26
N PHE A 102 -11.33 16.23 0.27
CA PHE A 102 -10.52 15.93 -0.91
C PHE A 102 -11.34 15.26 -2.03
N LEU A 103 -12.35 14.49 -1.62
CA LEU A 103 -13.18 13.65 -2.46
C LEU A 103 -14.47 14.29 -2.99
N ARG A 104 -14.75 15.55 -2.62
CA ARG A 104 -15.84 16.32 -3.26
C ARG A 104 -15.52 16.65 -4.71
N LYS A 105 -14.24 16.61 -5.07
CA LYS A 105 -13.78 16.72 -6.44
C LYS A 105 -13.66 15.29 -7.02
N PRO A 106 -14.57 14.86 -7.92
CA PRO A 106 -14.59 13.47 -8.40
C PRO A 106 -13.31 13.07 -9.14
N GLU A 107 -12.56 14.03 -9.65
CA GLU A 107 -11.31 13.81 -10.35
C GLU A 107 -10.14 13.48 -9.42
N ASN A 108 -10.24 13.78 -8.12
CA ASN A 108 -9.19 13.46 -7.17
C ASN A 108 -9.15 11.96 -6.88
N LEU A 109 -7.94 11.40 -6.91
CA LEU A 109 -7.71 9.96 -6.83
C LEU A 109 -7.19 9.56 -5.45
N GLU A 110 -7.78 8.52 -4.90
CA GLU A 110 -7.35 7.86 -3.68
C GLU A 110 -6.80 6.49 -3.99
N ILE A 111 -5.66 6.18 -3.40
CA ILE A 111 -4.92 4.97 -3.68
C ILE A 111 -4.59 4.26 -2.37
N SER A 112 -4.67 2.93 -2.40
CA SER A 112 -4.10 2.08 -1.36
C SER A 112 -2.71 1.61 -1.75
N LEU A 113 -1.78 1.65 -0.80
CA LEU A 113 -0.45 1.07 -0.91
C LEU A 113 -0.43 -0.31 -0.27
N TYR A 114 -0.27 -1.34 -1.08
CA TYR A 114 -0.10 -2.71 -0.63
C TYR A 114 1.37 -3.08 -0.53
N VAL A 115 1.75 -3.72 0.57
CA VAL A 115 3.08 -4.32 0.75
C VAL A 115 2.90 -5.76 1.16
N TYR A 116 3.49 -6.67 0.38
CA TYR A 116 3.35 -8.09 0.62
C TYR A 116 4.65 -8.85 0.38
N TRP A 117 4.94 -9.82 1.25
CA TRP A 117 6.08 -10.71 1.17
C TRP A 117 5.62 -12.12 0.86
N PHE A 118 6.22 -12.73 -0.15
CA PHE A 118 5.86 -14.08 -0.58
C PHE A 118 7.08 -14.87 -1.03
N ASN A 119 6.95 -16.19 -0.98
CA ASN A 119 7.99 -17.07 -1.47
C ASN A 119 7.84 -17.30 -2.98
N ALA A 120 8.60 -16.54 -3.78
CA ALA A 120 8.58 -16.63 -5.24
C ALA A 120 9.04 -17.99 -5.80
N PHE A 121 9.76 -18.79 -4.99
CA PHE A 121 10.25 -20.11 -5.37
C PHE A 121 9.38 -21.25 -4.83
N GLY A 122 8.30 -20.92 -4.11
CA GLY A 122 7.40 -21.91 -3.49
C GLY A 122 8.16 -22.92 -2.62
N ASN A 123 7.78 -24.20 -2.69
CA ASN A 123 8.39 -25.25 -1.87
C ASN A 123 9.86 -25.56 -2.22
N SER A 124 10.40 -25.00 -3.32
CA SER A 124 11.77 -25.28 -3.73
C SER A 124 12.82 -24.47 -2.96
N SER A 125 12.41 -23.40 -2.27
CA SER A 125 13.29 -22.65 -1.36
C SER A 125 12.46 -22.12 -0.20
N HIS A 126 12.51 -22.78 0.96
CA HIS A 126 11.78 -22.35 2.15
C HIS A 126 12.30 -21.03 2.76
N THR A 127 13.43 -20.51 2.29
CA THR A 127 14.16 -19.40 2.91
C THR A 127 14.20 -18.12 2.06
N SER A 128 13.51 -18.09 0.92
CA SER A 128 13.49 -16.92 0.05
C SER A 128 12.17 -16.17 0.16
N SER A 129 12.23 -14.92 0.60
CA SER A 129 11.12 -13.98 0.64
C SER A 129 11.33 -12.89 -0.40
N THR A 130 10.37 -12.72 -1.30
CA THR A 130 10.32 -11.68 -2.33
C THR A 130 9.18 -10.73 -1.98
N GLY A 131 9.42 -9.42 -2.07
CA GLY A 131 8.40 -8.41 -1.81
C GLY A 131 7.75 -7.90 -3.08
N ALA A 132 6.49 -7.49 -2.97
CA ALA A 132 5.83 -6.65 -3.95
C ALA A 132 5.26 -5.41 -3.27
N ILE A 133 5.42 -4.27 -3.92
CA ILE A 133 4.70 -3.04 -3.62
C ILE A 133 3.67 -2.85 -4.72
N MET A 134 2.41 -2.67 -4.36
CA MET A 134 1.31 -2.49 -5.32
C MET A 134 0.47 -1.28 -4.94
N LEU A 135 -0.06 -0.58 -5.95
CA LEU A 135 -0.99 0.53 -5.82
C LEU A 135 -2.32 0.12 -6.45
N ALA A 136 -3.42 0.43 -5.77
CA ALA A 136 -4.78 0.22 -6.28
C ALA A 136 -5.57 1.52 -6.18
N CYS A 137 -6.26 1.91 -7.26
CA CYS A 137 -7.16 3.06 -7.24
C CYS A 137 -8.46 2.68 -6.52
N LEU A 138 -8.73 3.36 -5.41
CA LEU A 138 -9.85 3.07 -4.52
C LEU A 138 -11.17 3.70 -4.98
N ASN A 139 -11.11 4.73 -5.84
CA ASN A 139 -12.30 5.33 -6.46
C ASN A 139 -13.01 4.38 -7.42
N LEU A 140 -12.32 3.35 -7.93
CA LEU A 140 -12.93 2.36 -8.79
C LEU A 140 -13.84 1.42 -7.97
N PRO A 141 -14.98 0.97 -8.53
CA PRO A 141 -15.88 0.06 -7.83
C PRO A 141 -15.19 -1.27 -7.48
N PRO A 142 -15.64 -1.99 -6.44
CA PRO A 142 -15.03 -3.22 -5.95
C PRO A 142 -14.72 -4.23 -7.05
N GLU A 143 -15.65 -4.42 -7.98
CA GLU A 143 -15.57 -5.41 -9.06
C GLU A 143 -14.45 -5.08 -10.05
N VAL A 144 -14.05 -3.81 -10.12
CA VAL A 144 -13.00 -3.32 -11.01
C VAL A 144 -11.68 -3.21 -10.26
N ARG A 145 -11.61 -2.53 -9.11
CA ARG A 145 -10.34 -2.31 -8.39
C ARG A 145 -9.66 -3.60 -7.93
N MET A 146 -10.43 -4.66 -7.69
CA MET A 146 -9.88 -5.96 -7.26
C MET A 146 -9.26 -6.78 -8.40
N LYS A 147 -9.41 -6.35 -9.65
CA LYS A 147 -8.83 -7.04 -10.80
C LYS A 147 -7.31 -6.87 -10.81
N PRO A 148 -6.52 -7.95 -10.94
CA PRO A 148 -5.05 -7.85 -10.98
C PRO A 148 -4.55 -6.86 -12.04
N GLU A 149 -5.19 -6.83 -13.21
CA GLU A 149 -4.92 -5.91 -14.31
C GLU A 149 -5.34 -4.45 -14.06
N LYS A 150 -5.81 -4.12 -12.86
CA LYS A 150 -6.16 -2.74 -12.44
C LYS A 150 -5.23 -2.21 -11.35
N ASN A 151 -4.26 -3.02 -10.91
CA ASN A 151 -3.27 -2.65 -9.92
C ASN A 151 -1.95 -2.30 -10.59
N TYR A 152 -1.29 -1.27 -10.10
CA TYR A 152 0.06 -0.89 -10.53
C TYR A 152 1.10 -1.44 -9.58
N ILE A 153 2.22 -1.93 -10.10
CA ILE A 153 3.30 -2.52 -9.30
C ILE A 153 4.54 -1.64 -9.46
N PRO A 154 4.71 -0.60 -8.63
CA PRO A 154 5.88 0.28 -8.73
C PRO A 154 7.21 -0.41 -8.42
N ALA A 155 7.19 -1.50 -7.63
CA ALA A 155 8.40 -2.22 -7.27
C ALA A 155 8.18 -3.70 -6.92
N ILE A 156 9.13 -4.53 -7.36
CA ILE A 156 9.35 -5.88 -6.86
C ILE A 156 10.68 -5.89 -6.11
N ILE A 157 10.66 -6.34 -4.87
CA ILE A 157 11.82 -6.38 -3.99
C ILE A 157 12.39 -7.80 -4.03
N PRO A 158 13.57 -8.02 -4.61
CA PRO A 158 14.14 -9.35 -4.70
C PRO A 158 14.47 -9.91 -3.32
N GLY A 159 14.28 -11.22 -3.17
CA GLY A 159 14.77 -11.96 -2.02
C GLY A 159 16.28 -12.18 -2.02
N PRO A 160 16.81 -12.98 -1.07
CA PRO A 160 16.06 -13.95 -0.27
C PRO A 160 15.52 -13.43 1.07
N LYS A 161 15.96 -12.26 1.53
CA LYS A 161 15.55 -11.72 2.84
C LYS A 161 14.72 -10.46 2.67
N GLU A 162 13.74 -10.31 3.55
CA GLU A 162 13.00 -9.07 3.65
C GLU A 162 13.93 -7.94 4.12
N PRO A 163 13.84 -6.75 3.49
CA PRO A 163 14.51 -5.55 3.97
C PRO A 163 14.03 -5.17 5.38
N ASN A 164 14.91 -4.49 6.10
CA ASN A 164 14.53 -3.80 7.33
C ASN A 164 13.80 -2.47 7.01
N GLY A 165 13.31 -1.77 8.04
CA GLY A 165 12.56 -0.52 7.88
C GLY A 165 13.36 0.58 7.16
N GLU A 166 14.65 0.74 7.49
CA GLU A 166 15.51 1.75 6.84
C GLU A 166 15.72 1.47 5.34
N GLN A 167 15.93 0.21 4.98
CA GLN A 167 16.05 -0.22 3.58
C GLN A 167 14.73 0.01 2.83
N LEU A 168 13.59 -0.28 3.46
CA LEU A 168 12.27 0.03 2.89
C LEU A 168 12.06 1.52 2.68
N ASN A 169 12.46 2.35 3.64
CA ASN A 169 12.41 3.81 3.50
C ASN A 169 13.22 4.28 2.28
N CYS A 170 14.43 3.72 2.08
CA CYS A 170 15.24 4.03 0.90
C CYS A 170 14.59 3.57 -0.42
N LEU A 171 13.98 2.39 -0.44
CA LEU A 171 13.31 1.84 -1.62
C LEU A 171 12.05 2.64 -2.00
N LEU A 172 11.29 3.10 -1.01
CA LEU A 172 10.03 3.83 -1.21
C LEU A 172 10.23 5.33 -1.44
N ARG A 173 11.41 5.88 -1.16
CA ARG A 173 11.70 7.32 -1.34
C ARG A 173 11.30 7.87 -2.72
N PRO A 174 11.63 7.22 -3.85
CA PRO A 174 11.23 7.75 -5.16
C PRO A 174 9.71 7.81 -5.32
N LEU A 175 8.99 6.81 -4.83
CA LEU A 175 7.53 6.76 -4.84
C LEU A 175 6.94 7.87 -3.97
N VAL A 176 7.46 8.07 -2.76
CA VAL A 176 6.98 9.12 -1.85
C VAL A 176 7.20 10.52 -2.41
N GLU A 177 8.35 10.78 -3.04
CA GLU A 177 8.58 12.07 -3.71
C GLU A 177 7.62 12.30 -4.88
N GLU A 178 7.32 11.27 -5.68
CA GLU A 178 6.31 11.37 -6.73
C GLU A 178 4.91 11.65 -6.16
N LEU A 179 4.53 10.97 -5.07
CA LEU A 179 3.25 11.18 -4.38
C LEU A 179 3.12 12.59 -3.78
N LYS A 180 4.22 13.21 -3.34
CA LYS A 180 4.22 14.60 -2.86
C LYS A 180 3.92 15.59 -3.98
N GLU A 181 4.43 15.36 -5.19
CA GLU A 181 4.10 16.19 -6.36
C GLU A 181 2.66 15.94 -6.82
N LEU A 182 2.23 14.68 -6.89
CA LEU A 182 0.85 14.31 -7.21
C LEU A 182 -0.17 14.90 -6.24
N TRP A 183 0.18 15.04 -4.96
CA TRP A 183 -0.66 15.68 -3.95
C TRP A 183 -0.86 17.17 -4.18
N LYS A 184 0.13 17.88 -4.72
CA LYS A 184 0.01 19.30 -5.10
C LYS A 184 -0.96 19.49 -6.26
N GLY A 185 -1.14 18.44 -7.07
CA GLY A 185 -2.00 18.43 -8.23
C GLY A 185 -1.20 18.46 -9.53
N ILE A 186 -1.59 17.63 -10.48
CA ILE A 186 -1.00 17.56 -11.81
C ILE A 186 -2.08 17.86 -12.84
N HIS A 187 -1.77 18.71 -13.82
CA HIS A 187 -2.69 19.01 -14.92
C HIS A 187 -2.68 17.88 -15.96
N PHE A 188 -3.85 17.29 -16.18
CA PHE A 188 -4.09 16.31 -17.23
C PHE A 188 -4.53 17.02 -18.51
N PHE A 189 -4.14 16.47 -19.65
CA PHE A 189 -4.58 16.96 -20.96
C PHE A 189 -6.10 16.83 -21.11
N PRO A 190 -6.72 17.57 -22.05
CA PRO A 190 -8.14 17.46 -22.32
C PRO A 190 -8.63 16.01 -22.43
N THR A 191 -9.65 15.67 -21.66
CA THR A 191 -10.32 14.37 -21.70
C THR A 191 -11.58 14.46 -22.56
N SER A 192 -12.27 13.33 -22.78
CA SER A 192 -13.57 13.35 -23.47
C SER A 192 -14.60 14.24 -22.77
N ASN A 193 -14.44 14.49 -21.47
CA ASN A 193 -15.38 15.25 -20.64
C ASN A 193 -14.92 16.69 -20.38
N SER A 194 -13.64 17.02 -20.63
CA SER A 194 -13.09 18.34 -20.37
C SER A 194 -12.15 18.79 -21.48
N ASN A 195 -12.57 19.80 -22.25
CA ASN A 195 -11.80 20.37 -23.36
C ASN A 195 -10.56 21.17 -22.91
N SER A 196 -10.48 21.59 -21.65
CA SER A 196 -9.35 22.36 -21.09
C SER A 196 -8.36 21.49 -20.30
N GLY A 197 -8.72 20.23 -20.02
CA GLY A 197 -8.01 19.39 -19.07
C GLY A 197 -8.35 19.75 -17.61
N GLU A 198 -7.90 18.91 -16.69
CA GLU A 198 -8.25 18.99 -15.27
C GLU A 198 -7.01 18.77 -14.40
N THR A 199 -6.91 19.54 -13.32
CA THR A 199 -5.90 19.29 -12.28
C THR A 199 -6.38 18.19 -11.36
N ILE A 200 -5.69 17.06 -11.34
CA ILE A 200 -5.99 15.91 -10.49
C ILE A 200 -4.98 15.89 -9.35
N CYS A 201 -5.48 15.79 -8.12
CA CYS A 201 -4.64 15.47 -6.97
C CYS A 201 -4.77 13.98 -6.65
N LEU A 202 -3.69 13.38 -6.13
CA LEU A 202 -3.69 12.00 -5.66
C LEU A 202 -3.15 11.87 -4.24
N ALA A 203 -3.78 11.00 -3.45
CA ALA A 203 -3.35 10.69 -2.08
C ALA A 203 -3.37 9.19 -1.78
N ILE A 204 -2.46 8.76 -0.90
CA ILE A 204 -2.59 7.46 -0.23
C ILE A 204 -3.59 7.60 0.90
N LEU A 205 -4.69 6.83 0.82
CA LEU A 205 -5.68 6.77 1.89
C LEU A 205 -5.34 5.67 2.92
N THR A 206 -4.69 4.61 2.46
CA THR A 206 -4.40 3.46 3.32
C THR A 206 -3.17 2.68 2.88
N VAL A 207 -2.44 2.16 3.86
CA VAL A 207 -1.48 1.07 3.68
C VAL A 207 -2.12 -0.26 4.11
N ILE A 208 -2.01 -1.27 3.25
CA ILE A 208 -2.55 -2.61 3.46
C ILE A 208 -1.43 -3.65 3.35
N GLY A 209 -1.47 -4.65 4.22
CA GLY A 209 -0.50 -5.74 4.23
C GLY A 209 -0.65 -6.64 5.45
N ASP A 210 0.22 -7.63 5.56
CA ASP A 210 0.35 -8.36 6.82
C ASP A 210 0.94 -7.46 7.92
N ILE A 211 0.82 -7.89 9.18
CA ILE A 211 1.27 -7.09 10.31
C ILE A 211 2.78 -6.81 10.25
N VAL A 212 3.60 -7.73 9.75
CA VAL A 212 5.06 -7.56 9.71
C VAL A 212 5.44 -6.49 8.68
N ALA A 213 4.87 -6.55 7.48
CA ALA A 213 5.06 -5.58 6.41
C ALA A 213 4.60 -4.19 6.86
N ILE A 214 3.39 -4.11 7.43
CA ILE A 214 2.81 -2.86 7.93
C ILE A 214 3.72 -2.22 8.97
N ARG A 215 4.15 -2.95 10.00
CA ARG A 215 4.97 -2.35 11.07
C ARG A 215 6.28 -1.79 10.54
N LYS A 216 6.91 -2.48 9.58
CA LYS A 216 8.13 -2.02 8.93
C LYS A 216 7.90 -0.75 8.09
N ILE A 217 6.85 -0.72 7.27
CA ILE A 217 6.59 0.43 6.38
C ILE A 217 6.03 1.64 7.14
N THR A 218 5.24 1.45 8.19
CA THR A 218 4.65 2.57 8.96
C THR A 218 5.50 3.00 10.15
N GLY A 219 6.62 2.33 10.40
CA GLY A 219 7.54 2.66 11.48
C GLY A 219 7.03 2.35 12.89
N PHE A 220 6.20 1.31 13.03
CA PHE A 220 5.79 0.82 14.36
C PHE A 220 6.62 -0.39 14.79
N ILE A 221 6.67 -0.64 16.09
CA ILE A 221 7.25 -1.87 16.63
C ILE A 221 6.50 -3.12 16.15
N SER A 222 7.21 -4.24 16.07
CA SER A 222 6.60 -5.54 15.80
C SER A 222 5.53 -5.92 16.84
N GLN A 223 4.72 -6.92 16.53
CA GLN A 223 3.71 -7.49 17.46
C GLN A 223 4.26 -7.94 18.83
N SER A 224 5.57 -8.17 18.93
CA SER A 224 6.23 -8.54 20.19
C SER A 224 6.56 -7.35 21.09
N GLY A 225 6.35 -6.12 20.63
CA GLY A 225 6.64 -4.89 21.35
C GLY A 225 5.69 -4.62 22.52
N SER A 226 6.08 -3.68 23.39
CA SER A 226 5.29 -3.26 24.55
C SER A 226 4.01 -2.53 24.17
N ARG A 227 4.01 -1.77 23.06
CA ARG A 227 2.84 -1.08 22.50
C ARG A 227 2.67 -1.45 21.03
N PHE A 228 2.00 -2.55 20.77
CA PHE A 228 1.95 -3.17 19.45
C PHE A 228 0.82 -2.65 18.54
N LEU A 229 -0.12 -1.85 19.05
CA LEU A 229 -1.23 -1.28 18.27
C LEU A 229 -0.86 0.08 17.68
N SER A 230 -1.32 0.33 16.43
CA SER A 230 -1.13 1.60 15.71
C SER A 230 -2.08 2.70 16.19
N PHE A 231 -3.31 2.34 16.58
CA PHE A 231 -4.37 3.30 16.91
C PHE A 231 -4.50 3.59 18.41
N CYS A 232 -3.90 2.78 19.29
CA CYS A 232 -3.90 3.01 20.73
C CYS A 232 -2.51 2.77 21.35
N THR A 233 -2.39 3.05 22.64
CA THR A 233 -1.14 3.03 23.39
C THR A 233 -1.15 2.05 24.57
N ILE A 234 -2.11 1.13 24.58
CA ILE A 234 -2.21 0.07 25.60
C ILE A 234 -0.91 -0.73 25.67
N HIS A 235 -0.52 -1.08 26.89
CA HIS A 235 0.67 -1.90 27.11
C HIS A 235 0.31 -3.38 26.94
N LYS A 236 1.26 -4.18 26.45
CA LYS A 236 1.07 -5.62 26.22
C LYS A 236 0.65 -6.39 27.46
N ASP A 237 1.01 -5.93 28.66
CA ASP A 237 0.60 -6.56 29.92
C ASP A 237 -0.92 -6.48 30.14
N HIS A 238 -1.60 -5.56 29.44
CA HIS A 238 -3.04 -5.34 29.45
C HIS A 238 -3.74 -5.93 28.21
N ILE A 239 -3.15 -6.93 27.57
CA ILE A 239 -3.69 -7.53 26.33
C ILE A 239 -5.08 -8.16 26.50
N GLU A 240 -5.42 -8.57 27.73
CA GLU A 240 -6.72 -9.17 28.06
C GLU A 240 -7.83 -8.12 28.28
N ASP A 241 -7.49 -6.83 28.32
CA ASP A 241 -8.46 -5.75 28.52
C ASP A 241 -9.24 -5.51 27.22
N ILE A 242 -10.41 -6.12 27.07
CA ILE A 242 -11.22 -6.08 25.84
C ILE A 242 -12.12 -4.84 25.69
N GLU A 243 -12.21 -3.99 26.71
CA GLU A 243 -13.03 -2.78 26.68
C GLU A 243 -12.36 -1.68 25.86
N THR A 244 -12.63 -1.65 24.56
CA THR A 244 -11.94 -0.75 23.62
C THR A 244 -12.20 0.74 23.86
N ASP A 245 -13.34 1.09 24.47
CA ASP A 245 -13.77 2.48 24.67
C ASP A 245 -12.89 3.22 25.68
N ILE A 246 -12.25 2.50 26.60
CA ILE A 246 -11.34 3.06 27.61
C ILE A 246 -9.88 3.06 27.16
N TRP A 247 -9.58 2.47 25.98
CA TRP A 247 -8.20 2.38 25.52
C TRP A 247 -7.63 3.77 25.18
N PRO A 248 -6.41 4.08 25.63
CA PRO A 248 -5.80 5.37 25.36
C PRO A 248 -5.46 5.48 23.87
N SER A 249 -6.24 6.29 23.15
CA SER A 249 -6.05 6.55 21.72
C SER A 249 -4.68 7.18 21.43
N ARG A 250 -4.03 6.69 20.37
CA ARG A 250 -2.79 7.28 19.88
C ARG A 250 -3.12 8.53 19.07
N LYS A 251 -2.76 9.69 19.60
CA LYS A 251 -2.95 10.98 18.92
C LYS A 251 -1.87 11.19 17.85
N LEU A 252 -2.27 11.66 16.67
CA LEU A 252 -1.36 11.99 15.57
C LEU A 252 -0.26 13.00 15.97
N CYS A 253 -0.62 14.05 16.72
CA CYS A 253 0.35 15.07 17.16
C CYS A 253 1.45 14.47 18.04
N SER A 254 1.10 13.60 18.98
CA SER A 254 2.05 12.88 19.83
C SER A 254 2.91 11.92 19.02
N HIS A 255 2.32 11.18 18.07
CA HIS A 255 3.04 10.29 17.17
C HIS A 255 4.08 11.04 16.33
N LYS A 256 3.68 12.12 15.64
CA LYS A 256 4.60 12.99 14.88
C LYS A 256 5.70 13.57 15.76
N GLY A 257 5.36 13.99 16.98
CA GLY A 257 6.34 14.44 17.97
C GLY A 257 7.40 13.37 18.29
N TYR A 258 6.99 12.11 18.49
CA TYR A 258 7.92 11.00 18.71
C TYR A 258 8.81 10.71 17.50
N VAL A 259 8.27 10.78 16.28
CA VAL A 259 9.06 10.61 15.05
C VAL A 259 10.13 11.70 14.94
N VAL A 260 9.78 12.96 15.19
CA VAL A 260 10.73 14.09 15.16
C VAL A 260 11.80 13.92 16.25
N SER A 261 11.41 13.55 17.48
CA SER A 261 12.39 13.25 18.53
C SER A 261 13.34 12.13 18.12
N TRP A 262 12.82 11.06 17.52
CA TRP A 262 13.64 9.93 17.05
C TRP A 262 14.67 10.35 16.00
N LEU A 263 14.27 11.20 15.04
CA LEU A 263 15.14 11.75 14.00
C LEU A 263 16.23 12.68 14.55
N ASN A 264 15.94 13.40 15.64
CA ASN A 264 16.85 14.38 16.24
C ASN A 264 17.92 13.77 17.15
N PHE A 265 17.81 12.48 17.51
CA PHE A 265 18.86 11.82 18.28
C PHE A 265 20.14 11.65 17.46
N SER A 266 21.28 11.96 18.09
CA SER A 266 22.59 11.90 17.43
C SER A 266 23.16 10.49 17.38
N THR A 267 22.72 9.60 18.28
CA THR A 267 23.29 8.25 18.42
C THR A 267 22.26 7.14 18.17
N SER A 268 22.74 6.05 17.55
CA SER A 268 21.93 4.84 17.33
C SER A 268 21.46 4.21 18.64
N THR A 269 22.23 4.36 19.73
CA THR A 269 21.86 3.85 21.06
C THR A 269 20.66 4.59 21.65
N GLU A 270 20.63 5.92 21.53
CA GLU A 270 19.48 6.74 21.96
C GLU A 270 18.24 6.40 21.14
N GLN A 271 18.39 6.29 19.82
CA GLN A 271 17.30 5.87 18.92
C GLN A 271 16.75 4.49 19.29
N ALA A 272 17.61 3.52 19.60
CA ALA A 272 17.20 2.18 19.98
C ALA A 272 16.49 2.16 21.34
N SER A 273 16.99 2.92 22.32
CA SER A 273 16.36 3.07 23.64
C SER A 273 14.98 3.71 23.52
N PHE A 274 14.88 4.80 22.75
CA PHE A 274 13.63 5.50 22.50
C PHE A 274 12.63 4.63 21.74
N PHE A 275 13.08 3.88 20.73
CA PHE A 275 12.24 2.94 19.99
C PHE A 275 11.69 1.84 20.90
N LYS A 276 12.50 1.31 21.83
CA LYS A 276 12.05 0.31 22.81
C LYS A 276 10.96 0.87 23.74
N GLU A 277 11.07 2.13 24.14
CA GLU A 277 10.11 2.77 25.03
C GLU A 277 8.83 3.21 24.31
N LYS A 278 8.97 3.99 23.23
CA LYS A 278 7.84 4.63 22.51
C LYS A 278 7.26 3.78 21.39
N CYS A 279 7.96 2.73 20.96
CA CYS A 279 7.51 1.78 19.93
C CYS A 279 7.28 2.41 18.54
N VAL A 280 7.94 3.53 18.26
CA VAL A 280 7.82 4.32 17.03
C VAL A 280 9.22 4.65 16.50
N LEU A 281 9.40 4.48 15.20
CA LEU A 281 10.57 4.90 14.43
C LEU A 281 10.14 5.67 13.18
N TYR A 282 11.08 6.32 12.51
CA TYR A 282 10.77 7.07 11.28
C TYR A 282 10.41 6.14 10.11
N SER A 283 9.29 6.47 9.47
CA SER A 283 8.90 5.94 8.16
C SER A 283 8.95 7.05 7.13
N ILE A 284 9.36 6.71 5.90
CA ILE A 284 9.31 7.63 4.76
C ILE A 284 7.89 8.12 4.45
N LEU A 285 6.84 7.39 4.83
CA LEU A 285 5.46 7.84 4.67
C LEU A 285 5.13 9.06 5.54
N GLU A 286 5.90 9.30 6.60
CA GLU A 286 5.72 10.47 7.47
C GLU A 286 6.02 11.80 6.75
N ASP A 287 6.73 11.75 5.61
CA ASP A 287 7.01 12.89 4.74
C ASP A 287 5.79 13.32 3.90
N LEU A 288 4.77 12.47 3.81
CA LEU A 288 3.50 12.83 3.16
C LEU A 288 2.70 13.75 4.09
N PRO A 289 2.28 14.94 3.63
CA PRO A 289 1.68 15.96 4.50
C PRO A 289 0.31 15.55 5.07
N TYR A 290 -0.40 14.67 4.39
CA TYR A 290 -1.72 14.16 4.77
C TYR A 290 -1.69 12.83 5.52
N TRP A 291 -0.51 12.21 5.68
CA TRP A 291 -0.40 10.86 6.22
C TRP A 291 -0.62 10.81 7.73
N ASP A 292 -1.54 9.92 8.14
CA ASP A 292 -1.83 9.59 9.53
C ASP A 292 -1.62 8.09 9.78
N ALA A 293 -0.43 7.72 10.26
CA ALA A 293 -0.08 6.34 10.60
C ALA A 293 -0.99 5.70 11.66
N THR A 294 -1.72 6.50 12.44
CA THR A 294 -2.60 6.01 13.51
C THR A 294 -3.94 5.50 12.98
N LYS A 295 -4.36 6.00 11.80
CA LYS A 295 -5.67 5.69 11.19
C LYS A 295 -5.55 5.04 9.82
N MET A 296 -4.56 5.41 8.99
CA MET A 296 -4.46 5.02 7.58
C MET A 296 -3.79 3.65 7.37
N VAL A 297 -3.95 2.73 8.32
CA VAL A 297 -3.26 1.43 8.32
C VAL A 297 -4.26 0.31 8.53
N TYR A 298 -4.32 -0.63 7.58
CA TYR A 298 -5.30 -1.70 7.57
C TYR A 298 -4.64 -3.07 7.40
N LEU A 299 -5.00 -4.00 8.27
CA LEU A 299 -4.49 -5.37 8.19
C LEU A 299 -5.18 -6.13 7.06
N ASP A 300 -4.39 -6.85 6.27
CA ASP A 300 -4.90 -7.74 5.25
C ASP A 300 -5.80 -8.83 5.89
N ILE A 301 -7.04 -8.92 5.40
CA ILE A 301 -8.06 -9.84 5.95
C ILE A 301 -7.66 -11.30 5.77
N MET A 302 -6.98 -11.66 4.67
CA MET A 302 -6.52 -13.02 4.46
C MET A 302 -5.57 -13.43 5.58
N HIS A 303 -4.59 -12.57 5.89
CA HIS A 303 -3.60 -12.84 6.93
C HIS A 303 -4.18 -12.75 8.34
N ASN A 304 -5.03 -11.76 8.60
CA ASN A 304 -5.55 -11.51 9.94
C ASN A 304 -6.69 -12.48 10.31
N LEU A 305 -7.71 -12.58 9.47
CA LEU A 305 -8.90 -13.39 9.76
C LEU A 305 -8.64 -14.87 9.49
N PHE A 306 -8.24 -15.24 8.28
CA PHE A 306 -8.17 -16.65 7.89
C PHE A 306 -6.89 -17.33 8.41
N LEU A 307 -5.74 -16.70 8.19
CA LEU A 307 -4.44 -17.28 8.60
C LEU A 307 -4.07 -16.99 10.06
N GLY A 308 -4.70 -15.98 10.66
CA GLY A 308 -4.58 -15.62 12.07
C GLY A 308 -5.72 -16.23 12.89
N LEU A 309 -6.83 -15.51 13.01
CA LEU A 309 -7.92 -15.82 13.93
C LEU A 309 -8.52 -17.22 13.74
N VAL A 310 -8.94 -17.56 12.52
CA VAL A 310 -9.59 -18.85 12.23
C VAL A 310 -8.62 -20.00 12.48
N LYS A 311 -7.36 -19.85 12.05
CA LYS A 311 -6.32 -20.84 12.29
C LYS A 311 -6.07 -21.03 13.79
N ASP A 312 -5.93 -19.94 14.54
CA ASP A 312 -5.67 -19.96 15.97
C ASP A 312 -6.83 -20.62 16.74
N HIS A 313 -8.06 -20.21 16.45
CA HIS A 313 -9.25 -20.77 17.07
C HIS A 313 -9.41 -22.27 16.76
N ALA A 314 -9.26 -22.65 15.48
CA ALA A 314 -9.33 -24.05 15.08
C ALA A 314 -8.27 -24.91 15.79
N PHE A 315 -7.03 -24.44 15.85
CA PHE A 315 -5.92 -25.23 16.38
C PHE A 315 -5.86 -25.24 17.92
N PHE A 316 -5.98 -24.08 18.56
CA PHE A 316 -5.75 -23.94 20.00
C PHE A 316 -7.02 -24.00 20.84
N LYS A 317 -8.18 -23.62 20.30
CA LYS A 317 -9.45 -23.64 21.05
C LYS A 317 -10.27 -24.89 20.75
N LEU A 318 -10.35 -25.28 19.48
CA LEU A 318 -11.12 -26.44 19.04
C LEU A 318 -10.28 -27.71 18.88
N CYS A 319 -8.95 -27.63 19.03
CA CYS A 319 -8.01 -28.75 18.88
C CYS A 319 -8.14 -29.50 17.54
N ILE A 320 -8.56 -28.80 16.48
CA ILE A 320 -8.67 -29.35 15.13
C ILE A 320 -7.26 -29.39 14.51
N PRO A 321 -6.74 -30.57 14.17
CA PRO A 321 -5.41 -30.69 13.58
C PRO A 321 -5.31 -29.95 12.25
N GLU A 322 -4.16 -29.33 11.98
CA GLU A 322 -3.89 -28.61 10.73
C GLU A 322 -4.13 -29.50 9.49
N SER A 323 -3.84 -30.80 9.60
CA SER A 323 -4.07 -31.81 8.55
C SER A 323 -5.52 -31.89 8.07
N THR A 324 -6.49 -31.55 8.93
CA THR A 324 -7.92 -31.69 8.67
C THR A 324 -8.45 -30.67 7.66
N TRP A 325 -7.92 -29.43 7.70
CA TRP A 325 -8.40 -28.32 6.87
C TRP A 325 -7.38 -27.84 5.83
N LYS A 326 -6.09 -28.18 5.99
CA LYS A 326 -5.01 -27.85 5.04
C LYS A 326 -5.04 -28.69 3.76
N HIS A 327 -6.06 -29.54 3.56
CA HIS A 327 -6.25 -30.25 2.30
C HIS A 327 -6.34 -29.25 1.14
N LYS A 328 -5.28 -29.21 0.32
CA LYS A 328 -5.08 -28.32 -0.83
C LYS A 328 -6.31 -28.22 -1.75
N LYS A 329 -7.15 -29.26 -1.83
CA LYS A 329 -8.39 -29.27 -2.63
C LYS A 329 -9.50 -28.37 -2.06
N ILE A 330 -9.65 -28.21 -0.75
CA ILE A 330 -10.69 -27.33 -0.17
C ILE A 330 -10.26 -25.88 -0.33
N ILE A 331 -8.99 -25.59 -0.03
CA ILE A 331 -8.41 -24.25 -0.15
C ILE A 331 -8.34 -23.81 -1.63
N GLN A 332 -7.87 -24.64 -2.58
CA GLN A 332 -7.83 -24.26 -4.01
C GLN A 332 -9.21 -24.16 -4.68
N LYS A 333 -10.18 -25.00 -4.30
CA LYS A 333 -11.52 -24.98 -4.91
C LYS A 333 -12.34 -23.81 -4.35
N ASN A 334 -12.18 -23.48 -3.07
CA ASN A 334 -12.79 -22.28 -2.46
C ASN A 334 -12.03 -20.99 -2.77
N TRP A 335 -10.72 -21.03 -3.08
CA TRP A 335 -9.98 -19.86 -3.60
C TRP A 335 -10.45 -19.41 -4.98
N LYS A 336 -11.01 -20.30 -5.81
CA LYS A 336 -11.71 -19.89 -7.04
C LYS A 336 -13.04 -19.21 -6.74
N CYS A 337 -13.74 -19.58 -5.67
CA CYS A 337 -14.98 -18.92 -5.20
C CYS A 337 -14.69 -17.59 -4.47
N LEU A 338 -13.53 -17.47 -3.80
CA LEU A 338 -13.06 -16.24 -3.14
C LEU A 338 -12.49 -15.18 -4.09
N ARG A 339 -12.39 -15.47 -5.40
CA ARG A 339 -12.18 -14.43 -6.42
C ARG A 339 -13.37 -13.48 -6.59
N MET A 340 -14.46 -13.66 -5.82
CA MET A 340 -15.76 -13.03 -6.09
C MET A 340 -16.52 -12.49 -4.87
N ILE A 341 -15.92 -12.33 -3.67
CA ILE A 341 -16.65 -11.74 -2.52
C ILE A 341 -15.92 -10.48 -2.00
N PRO A 342 -16.61 -9.33 -1.87
CA PRO A 342 -16.02 -8.01 -1.68
C PRO A 342 -15.46 -7.85 -0.26
N GLN A 343 -14.14 -7.93 -0.12
CA GLN A 343 -13.44 -7.86 1.17
C GLN A 343 -13.26 -6.44 1.73
N ILE A 344 -14.11 -5.50 1.35
CA ILE A 344 -14.04 -4.11 1.81
C ILE A 344 -15.26 -3.72 2.69
N VAL A 345 -16.36 -4.45 2.61
CA VAL A 345 -17.63 -4.08 3.26
C VAL A 345 -17.64 -4.30 4.78
N MET A 346 -16.72 -5.11 5.32
CA MET A 346 -16.76 -5.48 6.75
C MET A 346 -16.02 -4.53 7.70
N ILE A 347 -15.58 -3.35 7.21
CA ILE A 347 -14.66 -2.46 7.93
C ILE A 347 -15.33 -1.19 8.49
N LEU A 348 -16.62 -0.95 8.26
CA LEU A 348 -17.28 0.28 8.73
C LEU A 348 -18.34 0.05 9.82
N LYS A 349 -17.88 -0.48 10.96
CA LYS A 349 -18.53 -0.23 12.25
C LYS A 349 -17.50 0.09 13.31
#